data_AF-A0A1B0D4L8-F1
#
_entry.id   AF-A0A1B0D4L8-F1
#
_cell.length_a   1.000
_cell.length_b   1.000
_cell.length_c   1.000
_cell.angle_alpha   90.00
_cell.angle_beta   90.00
_cell.angle_gamma   90.00
#
_symmetry.space_group_name_H-M   'P 1'
#
loop_
_entity.id
_entity.type
_entity.pdbx_description
1 polymer ?
#
loop_
_entity_poly.entity_id
_entity_poly.type
_entity_poly.pdbx_seq_one_letter_code
_entity_poly.pdbx_strand_id
1 'polypeptide(L)'
;MGCVLYSIFDCLPQQAYPKYSFNYGIKDPHTGDIKSQAEERDGDVVKGQYSLVEPDGSVRTVDYTADDHNGFNAVVHKSAPAAHKVIAAPAVHLAHAPVLSHYLH
;
A
#
# COMPACT_ATOMS: atom_id res chain seq x y z
N MET A 1 -26.87 -41.37 26.53
CA MET A 1 -28.31 -41.56 26.26
C MET A 1 -28.97 -40.20 26.46
N GLY A 2 -29.54 -39.50 25.50
CA GLY A 2 -29.60 -39.59 24.05
C GLY A 2 -29.95 -38.17 23.58
N CYS A 3 -29.29 -37.66 22.53
CA CYS A 3 -29.69 -36.43 21.87
C CYS A 3 -31.11 -36.63 21.33
N VAL A 4 -32.05 -35.78 21.74
CA VAL A 4 -33.40 -35.78 21.19
C VAL A 4 -33.37 -35.00 19.88
N LEU A 5 -33.63 -35.72 18.79
CA LEU A 5 -33.66 -35.25 17.42
C LEU A 5 -34.95 -34.46 17.14
N TYR A 6 -35.06 -33.18 17.49
CA TYR A 6 -36.08 -32.27 16.93
C TYR A 6 -35.65 -30.80 17.00
N SER A 7 -34.80 -30.37 16.07
CA SER A 7 -34.86 -29.07 15.36
C SER A 7 -33.51 -28.76 14.73
N ILE A 8 -33.54 -28.51 13.44
CA ILE A 8 -32.42 -28.29 12.51
C ILE A 8 -31.99 -26.81 12.46
N PHE A 9 -32.34 -26.04 13.49
CA PHE A 9 -31.99 -24.63 13.70
C PHE A 9 -31.80 -24.55 15.22
N ASP A 10 -30.60 -24.45 15.78
CA ASP A 10 -29.67 -23.35 15.66
C ASP A 10 -28.27 -23.83 16.04
N CYS A 11 -27.40 -24.03 15.06
CA CYS A 11 -25.99 -23.72 15.25
C CYS A 11 -25.78 -22.37 14.56
N LEU A 12 -26.33 -21.31 15.15
CA LEU A 12 -26.05 -19.96 14.65
C LEU A 12 -24.53 -19.79 14.74
N PRO A 13 -23.83 -19.48 13.63
CA PRO A 13 -22.42 -19.23 13.71
C PRO A 13 -22.24 -18.05 14.66
N GLN A 14 -21.48 -18.26 15.73
CA GLN A 14 -21.01 -17.17 16.57
C GLN A 14 -20.25 -16.24 15.63
N GLN A 15 -20.87 -15.12 15.24
CA GLN A 15 -20.30 -14.20 14.27
C GLN A 15 -18.99 -13.70 14.91
N ALA A 16 -17.87 -14.17 14.38
CA ALA A 16 -16.57 -13.85 14.93
C ALA A 16 -16.39 -12.34 14.80
N TYR A 17 -16.03 -11.68 15.90
CA TYR A 17 -15.75 -10.26 15.90
C TYR A 17 -14.31 -10.04 15.44
N PRO A 18 -14.06 -9.64 14.18
CA PRO A 18 -12.69 -9.51 13.68
C PRO A 18 -12.02 -8.33 14.35
N LYS A 19 -10.82 -8.56 14.90
CA LYS A 19 -10.01 -7.50 15.51
C LYS A 19 -8.54 -7.75 15.24
N TYR A 20 -7.86 -6.73 14.71
CA TYR A 20 -6.40 -6.74 14.56
C TYR A 20 -5.85 -5.33 14.63
N SER A 21 -4.55 -5.25 14.85
CA SER A 21 -3.77 -4.03 14.69
C SER A 21 -2.38 -4.42 14.22
N PHE A 22 -1.82 -3.68 13.27
CA PHE A 22 -0.44 -3.85 12.84
C PHE A 22 0.16 -2.50 12.46
N ASN A 23 1.49 -2.46 12.51
CA ASN A 23 2.27 -1.35 12.00
C ASN A 23 3.63 -1.86 11.51
N TYR A 24 4.12 -1.27 10.43
CA TYR A 24 5.47 -1.52 9.92
C TYR A 24 6.03 -0.26 9.26
N GLY A 25 7.34 -0.25 9.08
CA GLY A 25 8.01 0.82 8.36
C GLY A 25 9.33 0.36 7.77
N ILE A 26 9.71 0.99 6.67
CA ILE A 26 10.99 0.81 5.99
C ILE A 26 11.68 2.17 5.97
N LYS A 27 12.96 2.17 6.34
CA LYS A 27 13.83 3.33 6.26
C LYS A 27 15.19 2.84 5.77
N ASP A 28 15.34 2.81 4.46
CA ASP A 28 16.57 2.43 3.79
C ASP A 28 17.20 3.65 3.08
N PRO A 29 18.23 4.26 3.67
CA PRO A 29 18.93 5.38 3.06
C PRO A 29 19.69 5.01 1.79
N HIS A 30 20.00 3.74 1.56
CA HIS A 30 20.76 3.31 0.39
C HIS A 30 19.89 3.30 -0.87
N THR A 31 18.67 2.76 -0.77
CA THR A 31 17.69 2.75 -1.86
C THR A 31 16.82 4.00 -1.91
N GLY A 32 16.76 4.77 -0.82
CA GLY A 32 15.85 5.91 -0.66
C GLY A 32 14.43 5.50 -0.26
N ASP A 33 14.20 4.22 0.05
CA ASP A 33 12.89 3.70 0.44
C ASP A 33 12.57 4.10 1.88
N ILE A 34 11.66 5.06 2.01
CA ILE A 34 11.16 5.54 3.31
C ILE A 34 9.64 5.50 3.25
N LYS A 35 9.05 4.55 3.98
CA LYS A 35 7.60 4.36 4.06
C LYS A 35 7.15 3.76 5.39
N SER A 36 5.90 3.97 5.75
CA SER A 36 5.29 3.39 6.95
C SER A 36 3.81 3.11 6.73
N GLN A 37 3.30 2.06 7.36
CA GLN A 37 1.87 1.76 7.42
C GLN A 37 1.48 1.43 8.86
N ALA A 38 0.28 1.86 9.25
CA ALA A 38 -0.41 1.36 10.43
C ALA A 38 -1.88 1.16 10.09
N GLU A 39 -2.48 0.07 10.57
CA GLU A 39 -3.89 -0.21 10.37
C GLU A 39 -4.44 -0.96 11.59
N GLU A 40 -5.67 -0.64 11.95
CA GLU A 40 -6.45 -1.45 12.86
C GLU A 40 -7.83 -1.73 12.31
N ARG A 41 -8.35 -2.89 12.67
CA ARG A 41 -9.73 -3.28 12.46
C ARG A 41 -10.37 -3.56 13.80
N ASP A 42 -11.55 -3.01 13.98
CA ASP A 42 -12.41 -3.26 15.13
C ASP A 42 -13.82 -3.56 14.61
N GLY A 43 -14.17 -4.85 14.53
CA GLY A 43 -15.42 -5.29 13.92
C GLY A 43 -15.46 -4.94 12.43
N ASP A 44 -16.47 -4.19 12.03
CA ASP A 44 -16.69 -3.81 10.63
C ASP A 44 -16.01 -2.49 10.24
N VAL A 45 -15.27 -1.87 11.17
CA VAL A 45 -14.52 -0.63 10.92
C VAL A 45 -13.04 -0.94 10.75
N VAL A 46 -12.47 -0.50 9.63
CA VAL A 46 -11.02 -0.44 9.41
C VAL A 46 -10.59 1.01 9.37
N LYS A 47 -9.48 1.34 10.02
CA LYS A 47 -8.82 2.63 9.84
C LYS A 47 -7.31 2.45 9.82
N GLY A 48 -6.64 3.29 9.06
CA GLY A 48 -5.19 3.25 8.98
C GLY A 48 -4.60 4.45 8.31
N GLN A 49 -3.28 4.44 8.26
CA GLN A 49 -2.46 5.43 7.59
C GLN A 49 -1.36 4.72 6.80
N TYR A 50 -1.09 5.23 5.60
CA TYR A 50 0.13 4.90 4.85
C TYR A 50 0.90 6.19 4.52
N SER A 51 2.23 6.13 4.59
CA SER A 51 3.10 7.26 4.24
C SER A 51 4.28 6.79 3.41
N LEU A 52 4.68 7.56 2.40
CA LEU A 52 5.87 7.30 1.58
C LEU A 52 6.54 8.61 1.14
N VAL A 53 7.88 8.59 1.03
CA VAL A 53 8.65 9.65 0.38
C VAL A 53 8.63 9.44 -1.13
N GLU A 54 8.16 10.43 -1.87
CA GLU A 54 8.12 10.43 -3.32
C GLU A 54 9.49 10.79 -3.94
N PRO A 55 9.72 10.52 -5.24
CA PRO A 55 10.98 10.85 -5.91
C PRO A 55 11.31 12.35 -5.98
N ASP A 56 10.32 13.22 -5.76
CA ASP A 56 10.52 14.68 -5.64
C ASP A 56 10.83 15.10 -4.18
N GLY A 57 10.85 14.14 -3.25
CA GLY A 57 11.10 14.35 -1.82
C GLY A 57 9.91 14.86 -1.04
N SER A 58 8.75 15.00 -1.69
CA SER A 58 7.50 15.19 -0.96
C SER A 58 7.13 13.92 -0.21
N VAL A 59 6.41 14.08 0.89
CA VAL A 59 5.81 12.98 1.64
C VAL A 59 4.34 12.93 1.28
N ARG A 60 3.89 11.79 0.80
CA ARG A 60 2.46 11.50 0.65
C ARG A 60 2.01 10.69 1.85
N THR A 61 1.00 11.18 2.56
CA THR A 61 0.32 10.49 3.65
C THR A 61 -1.13 10.28 3.26
N VAL A 62 -1.64 9.06 3.45
CA VAL A 62 -3.02 8.69 3.18
C VAL A 62 -3.63 8.20 4.47
N ASP A 63 -4.58 8.95 5.00
CA ASP A 63 -5.41 8.54 6.12
C ASP A 63 -6.69 7.92 5.56
N TYR A 64 -7.02 6.70 5.96
CA TYR A 64 -8.13 5.95 5.39
C TYR A 64 -9.03 5.30 6.43
N THR A 65 -10.30 5.17 6.09
CA THR A 65 -11.35 4.50 6.86
C THR A 65 -12.21 3.65 5.93
N ALA A 66 -12.69 2.51 6.41
CA ALA A 66 -13.69 1.71 5.72
C ALA A 66 -14.73 1.17 6.70
N ASP A 67 -16.00 1.26 6.34
CA ASP A 67 -17.12 0.68 7.07
C ASP A 67 -18.29 0.34 6.10
N ASP A 68 -19.29 -0.39 6.57
CA ASP A 68 -20.42 -0.86 5.76
C ASP A 68 -21.41 0.26 5.36
N HIS A 69 -21.36 1.43 6.01
CA HIS A 69 -22.28 2.54 5.77
C HIS A 69 -21.72 3.56 4.77
N ASN A 70 -20.45 3.91 4.91
CA ASN A 70 -19.76 4.95 4.16
C ASN A 70 -18.84 4.35 3.07
N GLY A 71 -18.57 3.04 3.12
CA GLY A 71 -17.59 2.40 2.27
C GLY A 71 -16.17 2.87 2.58
N PHE A 72 -15.27 2.74 1.61
CA PHE A 72 -13.89 3.21 1.72
C PHE A 72 -13.79 4.72 1.48
N ASN A 73 -13.16 5.43 2.41
CA ASN A 73 -12.82 6.84 2.29
C ASN A 73 -11.34 7.05 2.60
N ALA A 74 -10.68 7.91 1.83
CA ALA A 74 -9.27 8.24 2.02
C ALA A 74 -9.03 9.74 1.84
N VAL A 75 -8.24 10.32 2.72
CA VAL A 75 -7.75 11.70 2.63
C VAL A 75 -6.26 11.64 2.36
N VAL A 76 -5.85 12.27 1.25
CA VAL A 76 -4.45 12.30 0.83
C VAL A 76 -3.85 13.66 1.16
N HIS A 77 -2.80 13.64 1.97
CA HIS A 77 -1.95 14.77 2.27
C HIS A 77 -0.64 14.63 1.49
N LYS A 78 -0.20 15.71 0.84
CA LYS A 78 1.10 15.77 0.17
C LYS A 78 1.87 16.98 0.67
N SER A 79 3.08 16.76 1.18
CA SER A 79 3.97 17.87 1.56
C SER A 79 4.55 18.56 0.33
N ALA A 80 5.14 19.74 0.53
CA ALA A 80 5.98 20.33 -0.51
C ALA A 80 7.15 19.38 -0.85
N PRO A 81 7.63 19.39 -2.11
CA PRO A 81 8.86 18.68 -2.48
C PRO A 81 10.03 19.16 -1.62
N ALA A 82 10.80 18.23 -1.06
CA ALA A 82 12.11 18.56 -0.51
C ALA A 82 13.08 18.77 -1.68
N ALA A 83 13.88 19.84 -1.66
CA ALA A 83 14.85 20.14 -2.72
C ALA A 83 15.74 18.91 -2.98
N HIS A 84 15.41 18.15 -4.03
CA HIS A 84 16.11 16.93 -4.38
C HIS A 84 17.48 17.28 -4.94
N LYS A 85 18.56 16.90 -4.25
CA LYS A 85 19.87 16.80 -4.90
C LYS A 85 19.77 15.65 -5.89
N VAL A 86 19.52 15.97 -7.15
CA VAL A 86 19.59 15.00 -8.25
C VAL A 86 21.04 14.51 -8.31
N ILE A 87 21.31 13.33 -7.75
CA ILE A 87 22.51 12.58 -8.10
C ILE A 87 22.18 11.94 -9.45
N ALA A 88 22.58 12.60 -10.52
CA ALA A 88 22.40 12.07 -11.87
C ALA A 88 23.07 10.68 -11.94
N ALA A 89 22.29 9.65 -12.27
CA ALA A 89 22.86 8.36 -12.64
C ALA A 89 23.78 8.58 -13.85
N PRO A 90 24.99 7.98 -13.90
CA PRO A 90 25.85 8.12 -15.07
C PRO A 90 25.10 7.52 -16.26
N ALA A 91 24.86 8.34 -17.28
CA ALA A 91 24.29 7.89 -18.53
C ALA A 91 25.21 6.82 -19.13
N VAL A 92 24.78 5.56 -19.11
CA VAL A 92 25.45 4.51 -19.87
C VAL A 92 25.15 4.80 -21.34
N HIS A 93 26.10 5.40 -22.06
CA HIS A 93 26.02 5.52 -23.51
C HIS A 93 25.98 4.12 -24.12
N LEU A 94 24.79 3.62 -24.43
CA LEU A 94 24.62 2.49 -25.34
C LEU A 94 25.02 2.96 -26.75
N ALA A 95 26.27 2.69 -27.11
CA ALA A 95 26.73 2.83 -28.48
C ALA A 95 25.86 1.96 -29.39
N HIS A 96 25.02 2.60 -30.21
CA HIS A 96 24.30 1.90 -31.26
C HIS A 96 25.30 1.58 -32.38
N ALA A 97 25.59 0.30 -32.59
CA ALA A 97 26.36 -0.15 -33.75
C ALA A 97 25.54 0.10 -35.03
N PRO A 98 26.10 0.73 -36.08
CA PRO A 98 25.36 0.93 -37.31
C PRO A 98 25.26 -0.40 -38.08
N VAL A 99 24.03 -0.85 -38.33
CA VAL A 99 23.75 -1.93 -39.29
C VAL A 99 23.88 -1.32 -40.70
N LEU A 100 24.90 -1.74 -41.45
CA LEU A 100 25.05 -1.39 -42.87
C LEU A 100 23.93 -2.05 -43.68
N SER A 101 22.90 -1.28 -44.02
CA SER A 101 21.92 -1.66 -45.05
C SER A 101 22.45 -1.21 -46.41
N HIS A 102 23.05 -2.13 -47.15
CA HIS A 102 23.29 -1.95 -48.58
C HIS A 102 22.19 -2.68 -49.35
N TYR A 103 21.30 -1.93 -49.99
CA TYR A 103 20.71 -2.36 -51.25
C TYR A 103 20.23 -1.17 -52.08
N LEU A 104 20.76 -1.06 -53.30
CA LEU A 104 20.18 -0.29 -54.39
C LEU A 104 20.46 -1.05 -55.70
N HIS A 105 19.34 -1.35 -56.38
CA HIS A 105 19.15 -1.99 -57.70
C HIS A 105 19.42 -3.49 -57.81
#